data_AF-A0A175WGD0-F1
#
_entry.id   AF-A0A175WGD0-F1
#
_cell.length_a   1.000
_cell.length_b   1.000
_cell.length_c   1.000
_cell.angle_alpha   90.00
_cell.angle_beta   90.00
_cell.angle_gamma   90.00
#
_symmetry.space_group_name_H-M   'P 1'
#
loop_
_entity.id
_entity.type
_entity.pdbx_description
1 polymer ?
#
loop_
_entity_poly.entity_id
_entity_poly.type
_entity_poly.pdbx_seq_one_letter_code
_entity_poly.pdbx_strand_id
1 'polypeptide(L)'
;MPVAPSPRIFGAAELTYLGLTQRSVRNVDQFHTYQLLSSSARTPLLTLWTTSWCSTCRVVAPLMRELVESGVGEAEGGVGYCTVEYDAPDVMSAGLGLTYMINSVPTLLSFDAGEAQVQTKVTDGRQLADRKFLEEWIRAEARRHGNRGAGGPGIGSNLLGGIFGKSS
;
A
#
# COMPACT_ATOMS: atom_id res chain seq x y z
N MET A 1 -0.38 33.25 -10.76
CA MET A 1 -0.03 32.34 -9.65
C MET A 1 0.93 31.29 -10.21
N PRO A 2 2.17 31.15 -9.72
CA PRO A 2 3.01 30.06 -10.17
C PRO A 2 2.45 28.76 -9.58
N VAL A 3 2.16 27.79 -10.45
CA VAL A 3 1.86 26.43 -10.02
C VAL A 3 3.14 25.89 -9.38
N ALA A 4 3.07 25.43 -8.13
CA ALA A 4 4.21 24.74 -7.52
C ALA A 4 4.53 23.52 -8.41
N PRO A 5 5.80 23.28 -8.78
CA PRO A 5 6.15 22.12 -9.58
C PRO A 5 5.72 20.87 -8.81
N SER A 6 4.97 20.00 -9.48
CA SER A 6 4.56 18.70 -8.95
C SER A 6 5.80 18.01 -8.36
N PRO A 7 5.81 17.63 -7.07
CA PRO A 7 6.96 16.97 -6.48
C PRO A 7 7.22 15.71 -7.30
N ARG A 8 8.43 15.63 -7.85
CA ARG A 8 8.90 14.50 -8.64
C ARG A 8 8.60 13.23 -7.85
N ILE A 9 7.66 12.43 -8.37
CA ILE A 9 7.33 11.12 -7.85
C ILE A 9 8.62 10.33 -7.90
N PHE A 10 9.12 9.90 -6.74
CA PHE A 10 10.23 8.96 -6.69
C PHE A 10 9.83 7.74 -7.52
N GLY A 11 10.50 7.52 -8.65
CA GLY A 11 10.24 6.34 -9.48
C GLY A 11 10.44 5.07 -8.65
N ALA A 12 9.85 3.95 -9.05
CA ALA A 12 10.08 2.69 -8.34
C ALA A 12 11.58 2.35 -8.33
N ALA A 13 12.35 2.78 -9.33
CA ALA A 13 13.81 2.74 -9.32
C ALA A 13 14.47 3.52 -8.15
N GLU A 14 13.96 4.70 -7.79
CA GLU A 14 14.48 5.49 -6.68
C GLU A 14 13.98 4.96 -5.33
N LEU A 15 12.74 4.45 -5.27
CA LEU A 15 12.24 3.68 -4.12
C LEU A 15 13.06 2.39 -3.91
N THR A 16 13.46 1.72 -4.99
CA THR A 16 14.35 0.55 -4.98
C THR A 16 15.74 0.94 -4.50
N TYR A 17 16.28 2.08 -4.94
CA TYR A 17 17.56 2.61 -4.46
C TYR A 17 17.51 2.96 -2.96
N LEU A 18 16.37 3.46 -2.48
CA LEU A 18 16.10 3.68 -1.05
C LEU A 18 15.79 2.38 -0.27
N GLY A 19 15.82 1.23 -0.95
CA GLY A 19 15.54 -0.08 -0.37
C GLY A 19 14.11 -0.23 0.13
N LEU A 20 13.15 0.54 -0.42
CA LEU A 20 11.75 0.56 0.00
C LEU A 20 10.91 -0.56 -0.63
N THR A 21 11.39 -1.20 -1.71
CA THR A 21 10.68 -2.31 -2.41
C THR A 21 10.87 -3.67 -1.74
N GLN A 22 11.87 -3.84 -0.87
CA GLN A 22 12.12 -5.10 -0.18
C GLN A 22 12.24 -4.91 1.32
N ARG A 23 11.11 -4.83 2.01
CA ARG A 23 11.10 -4.83 3.48
C ARG A 23 10.08 -5.83 4.00
N SER A 24 10.58 -6.78 4.78
CA SER A 24 9.74 -7.75 5.49
C SER A 24 9.25 -7.09 6.78
N VAL A 25 7.98 -6.69 6.77
CA VAL A 25 7.29 -6.13 7.95
C VAL A 25 7.09 -7.25 8.95
N ARG A 26 7.72 -7.10 10.12
CA ARG A 26 7.62 -8.04 11.24
C ARG A 26 7.01 -7.42 12.49
N ASN A 27 6.75 -6.12 12.49
CA ASN A 27 6.08 -5.39 13.58
C ASN A 27 5.25 -4.22 13.05
N VAL A 28 4.42 -3.66 13.94
CA VAL A 28 3.44 -2.62 13.63
C VAL A 28 4.11 -1.29 13.23
N ASP A 29 5.21 -0.92 13.88
CA ASP A 29 5.92 0.34 13.59
C ASP A 29 6.49 0.36 12.18
N GLN A 30 7.06 -0.77 11.72
CA GLN A 30 7.52 -0.93 10.34
C GLN A 30 6.35 -0.79 9.36
N PHE A 31 5.21 -1.40 9.68
CA PHE A 31 4.02 -1.33 8.84
C PHE A 31 3.53 0.12 8.65
N HIS A 32 3.32 0.83 9.76
CA HIS A 32 2.89 2.22 9.75
C HIS A 32 3.91 3.14 9.08
N THR A 33 5.20 2.90 9.28
CA THR A 33 6.25 3.63 8.58
C THR A 33 6.09 3.51 7.07
N TYR A 34 5.82 2.31 6.53
CA TYR A 34 5.64 2.13 5.09
C TYR A 34 4.34 2.72 4.57
N GLN A 35 3.26 2.67 5.34
CA GLN A 35 2.02 3.38 5.01
C GLN A 35 2.26 4.90 4.91
N LEU A 36 2.99 5.48 5.88
CA LEU A 36 3.31 6.90 5.90
C LEU A 36 4.23 7.32 4.75
N LEU A 37 5.27 6.53 4.46
CA LEU A 37 6.19 6.79 3.35
C LEU A 37 5.45 6.77 2.01
N SER A 38 4.61 5.75 1.78
CA SER A 38 3.85 5.61 0.55
C SER A 38 2.80 6.72 0.40
N SER A 39 2.10 7.06 1.50
CA SER A 39 1.15 8.18 1.53
C SER A 39 1.84 9.52 1.24
N SER A 40 3.03 9.76 1.81
CA SER A 40 3.83 10.96 1.56
C SER A 40 4.33 11.05 0.12
N ALA A 41 4.70 9.90 -0.47
CA ALA A 41 5.10 9.79 -1.87
C ALA A 41 3.91 9.87 -2.84
N ARG A 42 2.66 9.84 -2.33
CA ARG A 42 1.42 9.72 -3.14
C ARG A 42 1.43 8.50 -4.06
N THR A 43 2.03 7.42 -3.59
CA THR A 43 2.04 6.13 -4.30
C THR A 43 1.30 5.11 -3.45
N PRO A 44 0.47 4.24 -4.04
CA PRO A 44 -0.13 3.13 -3.32
C PRO A 44 0.94 2.20 -2.73
N LEU A 45 0.68 1.61 -1.56
CA LEU A 45 1.50 0.56 -0.96
C LEU A 45 0.86 -0.79 -1.24
N LEU A 46 1.51 -1.60 -2.05
CA LEU A 46 1.14 -2.99 -2.28
C LEU A 46 1.72 -3.85 -1.15
N THR A 47 0.88 -4.66 -0.52
CA THR A 47 1.30 -5.55 0.57
C THR A 47 1.06 -7.00 0.16
N LEU A 48 2.07 -7.85 0.38
CA LEU A 48 1.92 -9.30 0.29
C LEU A 48 1.99 -9.89 1.69
N TRP A 49 0.84 -10.30 2.20
CA TRP A 49 0.73 -11.03 3.47
C TRP A 49 1.14 -12.46 3.26
N THR A 50 2.18 -12.88 3.97
CA THR A 50 2.94 -14.08 3.62
C THR A 50 3.53 -14.76 4.86
N THR A 51 4.03 -15.98 4.67
CA THR A 51 4.80 -16.73 5.67
C THR A 51 5.93 -17.50 4.98
N SER A 52 6.97 -17.84 5.74
CA SER A 52 8.16 -18.54 5.20
C SER A 52 7.90 -19.99 4.78
N TRP A 53 6.95 -20.66 5.46
CA TRP A 53 6.64 -22.08 5.26
C TRP A 53 5.63 -22.33 4.11
N CYS A 54 4.88 -21.31 3.69
CA CYS A 54 3.88 -21.39 2.64
C CYS A 54 4.51 -21.61 1.24
N SER A 55 4.13 -22.70 0.55
CA SER A 55 4.70 -23.06 -0.76
C SER A 55 4.36 -22.06 -1.86
N THR A 56 3.10 -21.65 -1.96
CA THR A 56 2.65 -20.63 -2.92
C THR A 56 3.37 -19.30 -2.68
N CYS A 57 3.62 -18.95 -1.42
CA CYS A 57 4.32 -17.73 -1.04
C CYS A 57 5.76 -17.67 -1.58
N ARG A 58 6.46 -18.81 -1.64
CA ARG A 58 7.81 -18.91 -2.23
C ARG A 58 7.84 -18.65 -3.74
N VAL A 59 6.70 -18.71 -4.43
CA VAL A 59 6.56 -18.36 -5.85
C VAL A 59 6.12 -16.90 -6.00
N VAL A 60 5.10 -16.49 -5.24
CA VAL A 60 4.45 -15.18 -5.40
C VAL A 60 5.35 -14.04 -4.92
N ALA A 61 6.08 -14.20 -3.81
CA ALA A 61 6.91 -13.14 -3.27
C ALA A 61 8.07 -12.73 -4.20
N PRO A 62 8.84 -13.67 -4.80
CA PRO A 62 9.83 -13.30 -5.82
C PRO A 62 9.21 -12.70 -7.08
N LEU A 63 8.05 -13.20 -7.52
CA LEU A 63 7.38 -12.68 -8.72
C LEU A 63 6.91 -11.23 -8.53
N MET A 64 6.22 -10.93 -7.42
CA MET A 64 5.77 -9.56 -7.11
C MET A 64 6.94 -8.59 -7.05
N ARG A 65 8.02 -8.99 -6.39
CA ARG A 65 9.26 -8.22 -6.34
C ARG A 65 9.80 -7.95 -7.74
N GLU A 66 9.98 -8.98 -8.55
CA GLU A 66 10.53 -8.85 -9.91
C GLU A 66 9.69 -7.86 -10.75
N LEU A 67 8.37 -7.94 -10.65
CA LEU A 67 7.47 -7.03 -11.37
C LEU A 67 7.61 -5.58 -10.89
N VAL A 68 7.67 -5.35 -9.59
CA VAL A 68 7.83 -3.98 -9.05
C VAL A 68 9.23 -3.43 -9.36
N GLU A 69 10.28 -4.22 -9.18
CA GLU A 69 11.68 -3.83 -9.44
C GLU A 69 11.96 -3.62 -10.93
N SER A 70 11.22 -4.29 -11.84
CA SER A 70 11.29 -4.06 -13.28
C SER A 70 10.52 -2.82 -13.76
N GLY A 71 9.84 -2.11 -12.86
CA GLY A 71 9.16 -0.85 -13.15
C GLY A 71 7.70 -1.00 -13.59
N VAL A 72 7.06 -2.14 -13.34
CA VAL A 72 5.62 -2.28 -13.60
C VAL A 72 4.84 -1.28 -12.75
N GLY A 73 4.00 -0.47 -13.40
CA GLY A 73 3.24 0.59 -12.74
C GLY A 73 3.91 1.96 -12.76
N GLU A 74 5.19 2.10 -13.15
CA GLU A 74 5.89 3.40 -13.12
C GLU A 74 5.27 4.43 -14.08
N ALA A 75 4.83 4.00 -15.27
CA ALA A 75 4.14 4.88 -16.21
C ALA A 75 2.80 5.39 -15.67
N GLU A 76 2.21 4.65 -14.73
CA GLU A 76 0.96 4.95 -14.03
C GLU A 76 1.17 5.69 -12.70
N GLY A 77 2.40 6.05 -12.33
CA GLY A 77 2.72 6.78 -11.10
C GLY A 77 3.48 5.98 -10.03
N GLY A 78 3.74 4.69 -10.26
CA GLY A 78 4.54 3.86 -9.37
C GLY A 78 3.80 3.38 -8.12
N VAL A 79 4.44 2.45 -7.41
CA VAL A 79 3.92 1.82 -6.20
C VAL A 79 5.05 1.56 -5.20
N GLY A 80 4.72 1.61 -3.91
CA GLY A 80 5.52 0.96 -2.88
C GLY A 80 5.17 -0.53 -2.79
N TYR A 81 6.09 -1.37 -2.33
CA TYR A 81 5.85 -2.78 -2.10
C TYR A 81 6.52 -3.27 -0.82
N CYS A 82 5.80 -4.04 0.00
CA CYS A 82 6.39 -4.75 1.13
C CYS A 82 5.72 -6.10 1.35
N THR A 83 6.44 -7.01 2.00
CA THR A 83 5.84 -8.24 2.52
C THR A 83 5.47 -8.02 3.99
N VAL A 84 4.34 -8.59 4.42
CA VAL A 84 3.95 -8.64 5.82
C VAL A 84 4.04 -10.07 6.29
N GLU A 85 4.95 -10.35 7.22
CA GLU A 85 5.08 -11.68 7.83
C GLU A 85 3.91 -11.89 8.78
N TYR A 86 2.89 -12.58 8.27
CA TYR A 86 1.63 -12.80 8.97
C TYR A 86 1.82 -13.59 10.27
N ASP A 87 2.85 -14.43 10.33
CA ASP A 87 3.23 -15.27 11.47
C ASP A 87 4.31 -14.65 12.37
N ALA A 88 4.73 -13.40 12.11
CA ALA A 88 5.61 -12.70 13.04
C ALA A 88 4.87 -12.42 14.37
N PRO A 89 5.49 -12.68 15.54
CA PRO A 89 4.82 -12.53 16.84
C PRO A 89 4.18 -11.16 17.07
N ASP A 90 4.85 -10.08 16.67
CA ASP A 90 4.34 -8.71 16.85
C ASP A 90 3.18 -8.40 15.89
N VAL A 91 3.21 -8.91 14.66
CA VAL A 91 2.11 -8.78 13.68
C VAL A 91 0.87 -9.54 14.16
N MET A 92 1.07 -10.77 14.66
CA MET A 92 0.01 -11.62 15.19
C MET A 92 -0.62 -11.02 16.46
N SER A 93 0.20 -10.64 17.44
CA SER A 93 -0.27 -10.09 18.72
C SER A 93 -0.98 -8.75 18.57
N ALA A 94 -0.56 -7.93 17.61
CA ALA A 94 -1.24 -6.69 17.27
C ALA A 94 -2.56 -6.90 16.50
N GLY A 95 -2.86 -8.12 16.05
CA GLY A 95 -4.10 -8.43 15.35
C GLY A 95 -4.21 -7.77 13.98
N LEU A 96 -3.10 -7.40 13.33
CA LEU A 96 -3.13 -6.72 12.02
C LEU A 96 -3.87 -7.54 10.96
N GLY A 97 -3.73 -8.87 11.00
CA GLY A 97 -4.48 -9.77 10.13
C GLY A 97 -6.00 -9.64 10.29
N LEU A 98 -6.49 -9.46 11.51
CA LEU A 98 -7.91 -9.22 11.78
C LEU A 98 -8.34 -7.84 11.30
N THR A 99 -7.54 -6.80 11.62
CA THR A 99 -7.79 -5.41 11.19
C THR A 99 -7.99 -5.29 9.68
N TYR A 100 -7.23 -6.05 8.89
CA TYR A 100 -7.30 -6.01 7.42
C TYR A 100 -8.00 -7.21 6.78
N MET A 101 -8.71 -8.03 7.58
CA MET A 101 -9.47 -9.20 7.10
C MET A 101 -8.63 -10.19 6.27
N ILE A 102 -7.38 -10.41 6.72
CA ILE A 102 -6.42 -11.36 6.18
C ILE A 102 -6.61 -12.70 6.89
N ASN A 103 -7.18 -13.66 6.17
CA ASN A 103 -7.56 -14.98 6.69
C ASN A 103 -6.82 -16.13 6.01
N SER A 104 -5.93 -15.83 5.05
CA SER A 104 -5.13 -16.81 4.32
C SER A 104 -3.85 -16.16 3.83
N VAL A 105 -2.84 -16.99 3.58
CA VAL A 105 -1.59 -16.58 2.92
C VAL A 105 -1.36 -17.46 1.68
N PRO A 106 -0.86 -16.88 0.57
CA PRO A 106 -0.59 -15.46 0.37
C PRO A 106 -1.86 -14.63 0.16
N THR A 107 -1.87 -13.39 0.63
CA THR A 107 -2.90 -12.39 0.29
C THR A 107 -2.23 -11.12 -0.22
N LEU A 108 -2.61 -10.65 -1.41
CA LEU A 108 -2.29 -9.29 -1.84
C LEU A 108 -3.36 -8.31 -1.36
N LEU A 109 -2.93 -7.13 -0.90
CA LEU A 109 -3.81 -6.01 -0.55
C LEU A 109 -3.10 -4.69 -0.84
N SER A 110 -3.78 -3.76 -1.50
CA SER A 110 -3.29 -2.40 -1.75
C SER A 110 -3.77 -1.43 -0.67
N PHE A 111 -2.92 -0.47 -0.33
CA PHE A 111 -3.24 0.68 0.51
C PHE A 111 -3.04 1.95 -0.30
N ASP A 112 -3.99 2.87 -0.24
CA ASP A 112 -3.96 4.15 -0.96
C ASP A 112 -4.20 5.27 0.05
N ALA A 113 -3.29 6.24 0.12
CA ALA A 113 -3.31 7.31 1.13
C ALA A 113 -3.44 6.80 2.59
N GLY A 114 -2.86 5.65 2.90
CA GLY A 114 -2.93 5.01 4.23
C GLY A 114 -4.15 4.12 4.44
N GLU A 115 -5.14 4.15 3.54
CA GLU A 115 -6.39 3.39 3.67
C GLU A 115 -6.34 2.06 2.92
N ALA A 116 -6.78 0.99 3.57
CA ALA A 116 -6.85 -0.34 2.97
C ALA A 116 -7.90 -0.38 1.84
N GLN A 117 -7.48 -0.71 0.63
CA GLN A 117 -8.36 -0.86 -0.52
C GLN A 117 -8.91 -2.28 -0.56
N VAL A 118 -9.83 -2.62 0.36
CA VAL A 118 -10.29 -4.01 0.59
C VAL A 118 -10.80 -4.75 -0.64
N GLN A 119 -11.30 -4.05 -1.66
CA GLN A 119 -11.75 -4.62 -2.94
C GLN A 119 -10.60 -5.12 -3.83
N THR A 120 -9.36 -4.76 -3.52
CA THR A 120 -8.15 -5.13 -4.28
C THR A 120 -7.57 -6.45 -3.80
N LYS A 121 -8.18 -7.07 -2.79
CA LYS A 121 -7.69 -8.28 -2.16
C LYS A 121 -7.64 -9.44 -3.16
N VAL A 122 -6.47 -10.06 -3.31
CA VAL A 122 -6.28 -11.27 -4.13
C VAL A 122 -5.76 -12.40 -3.26
N THR A 123 -6.52 -13.50 -3.23
CA THR A 123 -6.19 -14.74 -2.50
C THR A 123 -6.18 -15.98 -3.39
N ASP A 124 -6.65 -15.88 -4.64
CA ASP A 124 -6.69 -17.01 -5.56
C ASP A 124 -5.27 -17.37 -6.01
N GLY A 125 -4.85 -18.61 -5.74
CA GLY A 125 -3.49 -19.06 -6.02
C GLY A 125 -3.14 -19.08 -7.51
N ARG A 126 -4.11 -19.21 -8.42
CA ARG A 126 -3.86 -19.19 -9.87
C ARG A 126 -3.61 -17.76 -10.33
N GLN A 127 -4.43 -16.81 -9.89
CA GLN A 127 -4.23 -15.38 -10.14
C GLN A 127 -2.89 -14.90 -9.56
N LEU A 128 -2.54 -15.31 -8.34
CA LEU A 128 -1.28 -14.94 -7.70
C LEU A 128 -0.05 -15.53 -8.39
N ALA A 129 -0.20 -16.63 -9.13
CA ALA A 129 0.87 -17.21 -9.93
C ALA A 129 0.88 -16.73 -11.39
N ASP A 130 -0.12 -15.94 -11.79
CA ASP A 130 -0.26 -15.41 -13.15
C ASP A 130 0.43 -14.05 -13.25
N ARG A 131 1.60 -14.05 -13.90
CA ARG A 131 2.39 -12.84 -14.16
C ARG A 131 1.56 -11.73 -14.81
N LYS A 132 0.77 -12.06 -15.84
CA LYS A 132 0.03 -11.05 -16.61
C LYS A 132 -1.06 -10.42 -15.75
N PHE A 133 -1.77 -11.25 -14.97
CA PHE A 133 -2.74 -10.76 -14.00
C PHE A 133 -2.09 -9.79 -13.00
N LEU A 134 -0.94 -10.17 -12.44
CA LEU A 134 -0.24 -9.31 -11.48
C LEU A 134 0.26 -8.01 -12.11
N GLU A 135 0.75 -8.03 -13.34
CA GLU A 135 1.12 -6.81 -14.06
C GLU A 135 -0.06 -5.86 -14.23
N GLU A 136 -1.20 -6.38 -14.66
CA GLU A 136 -2.43 -5.60 -14.82
C GLU A 136 -2.94 -5.07 -13.48
N TRP A 137 -2.88 -5.88 -12.43
CA TRP A 137 -3.25 -5.51 -11.07
C TRP A 137 -2.35 -4.38 -10.52
N ILE A 138 -1.03 -4.49 -10.65
CA ILE A 138 -0.07 -3.46 -10.23
C ILE A 138 -0.34 -2.14 -10.96
N ARG A 139 -0.50 -2.18 -12.30
CA ARG A 139 -0.80 -0.98 -13.09
C ARG A 139 -2.15 -0.35 -12.70
N ALA A 140 -3.15 -1.18 -12.39
CA ALA A 140 -4.46 -0.69 -11.93
C ALA A 140 -4.36 0.04 -10.60
N GLU A 141 -3.58 -0.50 -9.66
CA GLU A 141 -3.38 0.14 -8.37
C GLU A 141 -2.53 1.40 -8.49
N ALA A 142 -1.44 1.39 -9.26
CA ALA A 142 -0.59 2.55 -9.52
C ALA A 142 -1.39 3.80 -9.98
N ARG A 143 -2.42 3.61 -10.83
CA ARG A 143 -3.31 4.68 -11.32
C ARG A 143 -4.13 5.40 -10.22
N ARG A 144 -4.12 4.93 -8.97
CA ARG A 144 -4.83 5.61 -7.86
C ARG A 144 -4.12 6.90 -7.41
N HIS A 145 -2.82 7.04 -7.69
CA HIS A 145 -2.02 8.26 -7.42
C HIS A 145 -2.07 8.81 -5.98
N GLY A 146 -2.44 8.01 -4.95
CA GLY A 146 -2.57 8.55 -3.59
C GLY A 146 -3.68 9.60 -3.45
N ASN A 147 -4.54 9.76 -4.47
CA ASN A 147 -5.28 11.01 -4.66
C ASN A 147 -6.50 11.16 -3.73
N ARG A 148 -6.74 10.19 -2.84
CA ARG A 148 -7.81 10.23 -1.84
C ARG A 148 -7.38 10.82 -0.49
N GLY A 149 -6.10 11.11 -0.28
CA GLY A 149 -5.56 11.52 1.03
C GLY A 149 -5.53 13.01 1.36
N ALA A 150 -5.76 13.91 0.40
CA ALA A 150 -5.60 15.35 0.65
C ALA A 150 -6.87 16.13 0.25
N GLY A 151 -7.87 16.15 1.14
CA GLY A 151 -8.96 17.12 1.12
C GLY A 151 -10.01 16.94 0.00
N GLY A 152 -10.94 16.00 0.19
CA GLY A 152 -12.25 16.00 -0.46
C GLY A 152 -13.36 16.27 0.60
N PRO A 153 -14.36 17.12 0.33
CA PRO A 153 -15.27 17.62 1.36
C PRO A 153 -16.34 16.58 1.69
N GLY A 154 -16.14 15.81 2.76
CA GLY A 154 -17.08 14.74 3.10
C GLY A 154 -17.23 14.40 4.58
N ILE A 155 -16.42 14.98 5.47
CA ILE A 155 -16.54 14.74 6.91
C ILE A 155 -16.56 16.09 7.63
N GLY A 156 -17.75 16.70 7.63
CA GLY A 156 -18.19 17.53 8.74
C GLY A 156 -17.34 18.76 9.08
N SER A 157 -16.98 19.60 8.09
CA SER A 157 -16.59 21.00 8.38
C SER A 157 -17.73 21.84 9.00
N ASN A 158 -18.88 21.25 9.31
CA ASN A 158 -19.85 21.82 10.24
C ASN A 158 -19.33 21.84 11.70
N LEU A 159 -18.11 21.38 11.99
CA LEU A 159 -17.51 21.51 13.32
C LEU A 159 -16.81 22.87 13.57
N LEU A 160 -16.67 23.75 12.58
CA LEU A 160 -15.99 25.05 12.75
C LEU A 160 -16.84 26.28 12.44
N GLY A 161 -18.17 26.19 12.60
CA GLY A 161 -19.05 27.33 12.41
C GLY A 161 -20.11 27.44 13.51
N GLY A 162 -19.80 28.09 14.63
CA GLY A 162 -20.83 28.71 15.46
C GLY A 162 -20.80 28.42 16.96
N ILE A 163 -19.76 28.86 17.67
CA ILE A 163 -19.86 29.14 19.12
C ILE A 163 -19.28 30.52 19.47
N PHE A 164 -19.37 31.48 18.54
CA PHE A 164 -19.15 32.90 18.80
C PHE A 164 -20.52 33.58 18.88
N GLY A 165 -21.05 33.72 20.10
CA GLY A 165 -22.37 34.32 20.30
C GLY A 165 -22.74 34.54 21.76
N LYS A 166 -22.14 35.55 22.40
CA LYS A 166 -22.74 36.27 23.54
C LYS A 166 -21.89 37.47 23.98
N SER A 167 -22.35 38.68 23.66
CA SER A 167 -22.30 39.86 24.54
C SER A 167 -22.97 41.05 23.84
N SER A 168 -24.26 41.19 24.08
CA SER A 168 -24.93 42.50 24.15
C SER A 168 -25.65 42.55 25.48
#